data_AF-A0A1J3H902-F1
#
_entry.id   AF-A0A1J3H902-F1
#
_cell.length_a   1.000
_cell.length_b   1.000
_cell.length_c   1.000
_cell.angle_alpha   90.00
_cell.angle_beta   90.00
_cell.angle_gamma   90.00
#
_symmetry.space_group_name_H-M   'P 1'
#
loop_
_entity.id
_entity.type
_entity.pdbx_description
1 polymer ?
#
loop_
_entity_poly.entity_id
_entity_poly.type
_entity_poly.pdbx_seq_one_letter_code
_entity_poly.pdbx_strand_id
1 'polypeptide(L)'
;ESLSRTSRMSSDYLKKASLSKKIDYSCCSGLVYTSCEMQGWRKSMEDAIICQEISDGVHLFAVLDGHGGPEVAHYVAQMLPKEILLEPYFKL
;
A
#
# COMPACT_ATOMS: atom_id res chain seq x y z
N GLU A 1 -11.23 -39.22 27.03
CA GLU A 1 -10.00 -38.43 27.21
C GLU A 1 -9.98 -37.32 26.16
N SER A 2 -10.19 -36.10 26.61
CA SER A 2 -10.29 -34.90 25.78
C SER A 2 -8.91 -34.38 25.42
N LEU A 3 -8.40 -34.77 24.25
CA LEU A 3 -7.19 -34.16 23.71
C LEU A 3 -7.51 -32.72 23.27
N SER A 4 -6.81 -31.81 23.92
CA SER A 4 -6.96 -30.35 23.93
C SER A 4 -6.87 -29.74 22.53
N ARG A 5 -7.99 -29.19 22.07
CA ARG A 5 -8.11 -28.43 20.82
C ARG A 5 -7.66 -26.97 20.99
N THR A 6 -6.55 -26.75 21.68
CA THR A 6 -5.94 -25.42 21.86
C THR A 6 -4.60 -25.38 21.14
N SER A 7 -4.63 -25.52 19.81
CA SER A 7 -3.56 -25.00 18.96
C SER A 7 -3.51 -23.50 19.19
N ARG A 8 -2.49 -23.05 19.93
CA ARG A 8 -2.20 -21.65 20.26
C ARG A 8 -2.44 -20.75 19.04
N MET A 9 -3.50 -19.93 19.09
CA MET A 9 -3.63 -18.81 18.17
C MET A 9 -2.45 -17.88 18.44
N SER A 10 -1.45 -17.92 17.56
CA SER A 10 -0.35 -16.97 17.57
C SER A 10 -0.95 -15.59 17.33
N SER A 11 -1.00 -14.75 18.37
CA SER A 11 -1.45 -13.35 18.30
C SER A 11 -1.09 -12.70 16.97
N ASP A 12 -2.04 -12.08 16.28
CA ASP A 12 -1.86 -11.43 14.97
C ASP A 12 -0.89 -10.24 14.98
N TYR A 13 -0.32 -9.94 16.16
CA TYR A 13 0.57 -8.82 16.40
C TYR A 13 1.99 -9.26 16.77
N LEU A 14 2.95 -8.42 16.38
CA LEU A 14 4.32 -8.50 16.86
C LEU A 14 4.41 -8.18 18.35
N LYS A 15 5.45 -8.69 19.02
CA LYS A 15 5.74 -8.34 20.42
C LYS A 15 6.24 -6.90 20.59
N LYS A 16 6.71 -6.27 19.51
CA LYS A 16 7.19 -4.88 19.45
C LYS A 16 6.87 -4.35 18.05
N ALA A 17 6.46 -3.08 17.97
CA ALA A 17 6.25 -2.42 16.69
C ALA A 17 7.53 -2.36 15.84
N SER A 18 7.39 -2.67 14.56
CA SER A 18 8.36 -2.31 13.53
C SER A 18 8.23 -0.82 13.23
N LEU A 19 9.21 -0.04 13.67
CA LEU A 19 9.21 1.42 13.54
C LEU A 19 9.94 1.92 12.28
N SER A 20 10.48 1.00 11.48
CA SER A 20 11.17 1.31 10.22
C SER A 20 10.21 2.09 9.31
N LYS A 21 10.70 3.21 8.79
CA LYS A 21 9.97 4.03 7.83
C LYS A 21 10.55 3.81 6.45
N LYS A 22 9.69 3.52 5.47
CA LYS A 22 10.04 3.73 4.07
C LYS A 22 9.45 5.08 3.68
N ILE A 23 10.35 6.01 3.34
CA ILE A 23 10.02 7.38 2.97
C ILE A 23 10.43 7.54 1.52
N ASP A 24 9.51 8.01 0.69
CA ASP A 24 9.78 8.39 -0.69
C ASP A 24 9.50 9.88 -0.86
N TYR A 25 10.42 10.58 -1.53
CA TYR A 25 10.33 12.00 -1.82
C TYR A 25 10.44 12.17 -3.33
N SER A 26 9.60 13.03 -3.91
CA SER A 26 9.69 13.35 -5.32
C SER A 26 9.17 14.77 -5.60
N CYS A 27 9.63 15.32 -6.72
CA CYS A 27 9.18 16.57 -7.28
C CYS A 27 8.94 16.39 -8.77
N CYS A 28 7.77 16.79 -9.27
CA CYS A 28 7.38 16.58 -10.65
C CYS A 28 6.30 17.60 -11.05
N SER A 29 6.43 18.19 -12.25
CA SER A 29 5.45 19.11 -12.86
C SER A 29 4.87 20.17 -11.91
N GLY A 30 5.73 20.80 -11.11
CA GLY A 30 5.36 21.87 -10.17
C GLY A 30 4.81 21.41 -8.82
N LEU A 31 4.68 20.10 -8.59
CA LEU A 31 4.36 19.52 -7.29
C LEU A 31 5.60 18.96 -6.59
N VAL A 32 5.59 19.07 -5.27
CA VAL A 32 6.53 18.39 -4.37
C VAL A 32 5.71 17.53 -3.42
N TYR A 33 6.04 16.26 -3.32
CA TYR A 33 5.30 15.32 -2.50
C TYR A 33 6.22 14.33 -1.78
N THR A 34 5.69 13.75 -0.72
CA THR A 34 6.41 12.77 0.10
C THR A 34 5.41 11.73 0.60
N SER A 35 5.83 10.47 0.59
CA SER A 35 5.10 9.37 1.22
C SER A 35 5.94 8.78 2.35
N CYS A 36 5.27 8.25 3.37
CA CYS A 36 5.92 7.59 4.49
C CYS A 36 5.05 6.43 4.95
N GLU A 37 5.60 5.22 4.94
CA GLU A 37 4.90 4.01 5.34
C GLU A 37 5.63 3.28 6.47
N MET A 38 4.86 2.60 7.33
CA MET A 38 5.36 1.88 8.50
C MET A 38 4.45 0.70 8.84
N GLN A 39 5.05 -0.49 8.98
CA GLN A 39 4.34 -1.71 9.34
C GLN A 39 3.70 -1.67 10.75
N GLY A 40 4.37 -1.05 11.72
CA GLY A 40 3.88 -0.97 13.08
C GLY A 40 3.77 -2.36 13.74
N TRP A 41 2.61 -2.67 14.32
CA TRP A 41 2.41 -3.88 15.15
C TRP A 41 1.97 -5.11 14.36
N ARG A 42 1.58 -4.97 13.09
CA ARG A 42 1.14 -6.11 12.26
C ARG A 42 2.32 -7.01 11.90
N LYS A 43 2.04 -8.29 11.64
CA LYS A 43 3.07 -9.27 11.23
C LYS A 43 3.60 -9.01 9.82
N SER A 44 2.75 -8.53 8.92
CA SER A 44 3.05 -8.16 7.54
C SER A 44 2.71 -6.68 7.31
N MET A 45 3.38 -6.08 6.33
CA MET A 45 2.98 -4.81 5.72
C MET A 45 2.22 -5.15 4.44
N GLU A 46 0.93 -4.81 4.40
CA GLU A 46 0.05 -5.15 3.27
C GLU A 46 -0.31 -3.92 2.44
N ASP A 47 -0.02 -2.70 2.95
CA ASP A 47 -0.32 -1.47 2.24
C ASP A 47 0.59 -1.28 1.01
N ALA A 48 0.07 -0.52 0.05
CA ALA A 48 0.81 -0.03 -1.11
C ALA A 48 0.53 1.45 -1.34
N ILE A 49 1.45 2.14 -2.01
CA ILE A 49 1.34 3.58 -2.29
C ILE A 49 1.55 3.83 -3.78
N ILE A 50 0.76 4.76 -4.34
CA ILE A 50 0.98 5.34 -5.66
C ILE A 50 1.31 6.82 -5.47
N CYS A 51 2.42 7.28 -6.05
CA CYS A 51 2.83 8.68 -6.01
C CYS A 51 3.58 9.02 -7.32
N GLN A 52 2.83 9.27 -8.41
CA GLN A 52 3.45 9.52 -9.72
C GLN A 52 2.58 10.42 -10.61
N GLU A 53 3.22 11.06 -11.59
CA GLU A 53 2.53 11.65 -12.73
C GLU A 53 2.06 10.54 -13.69
N ILE A 54 0.80 10.60 -14.12
CA ILE A 54 0.18 9.63 -15.04
C ILE A 54 -0.06 10.22 -16.43
N SER A 55 -0.15 11.55 -16.54
CA SER A 55 -0.17 12.30 -17.80
C SER A 55 0.35 13.71 -17.55
N ASP A 56 0.62 14.49 -18.59
CA ASP A 56 1.17 15.85 -18.49
C ASP A 56 0.33 16.73 -17.56
N GLY A 57 0.88 17.11 -16.42
CA GLY A 57 0.21 17.91 -15.39
C GLY A 57 -0.85 17.16 -14.58
N VAL A 58 -0.97 15.84 -14.73
CA VAL A 58 -1.94 15.01 -14.00
C VAL A 58 -1.25 13.96 -13.15
N HIS A 59 -1.44 14.09 -11.84
CA HIS A 59 -0.81 13.26 -10.83
C HIS A 59 -1.81 12.33 -10.15
N LEU A 60 -1.35 11.10 -9.86
CA LEU A 60 -2.10 10.13 -9.09
C LEU A 60 -1.39 9.86 -7.76
N PHE A 61 -2.13 10.10 -6.68
CA PHE A 61 -1.73 9.79 -5.31
C PHE A 61 -2.76 8.85 -4.70
N ALA A 62 -2.33 7.70 -4.18
CA ALA A 62 -3.21 6.74 -3.54
C ALA A 62 -2.50 5.98 -2.42
N VAL A 63 -3.25 5.64 -1.38
CA VAL A 63 -2.87 4.70 -0.33
C VAL A 63 -3.83 3.52 -0.42
N LEU A 64 -3.29 2.32 -0.50
CA LEU A 64 -4.03 1.09 -0.74
C LEU A 64 -3.86 0.20 0.49
N ASP A 65 -4.91 0.01 1.28
CA ASP A 65 -4.91 -0.82 2.49
C ASP A 65 -5.20 -2.29 2.11
N GLY A 66 -4.13 -3.09 2.07
CA GLY A 66 -4.22 -4.52 1.75
C GLY A 66 -4.83 -5.33 2.89
N HIS A 67 -5.55 -6.41 2.54
CA HIS A 67 -6.09 -7.34 3.50
C HIS A 67 -6.10 -8.77 2.96
N GLY A 68 -5.75 -9.73 3.81
CA GLY A 68 -5.65 -11.13 3.41
C GLY A 68 -4.42 -11.45 2.56
N GLY A 69 -3.42 -10.56 2.59
CA GLY A 69 -2.20 -10.61 1.79
C GLY A 69 -1.93 -9.28 1.06
N PRO A 70 -0.66 -8.97 0.71
CA PRO A 70 -0.27 -7.73 0.03
C PRO A 70 -0.55 -7.73 -1.48
N GLU A 71 -0.90 -8.88 -2.07
CA GLU A 71 -0.85 -9.11 -3.51
C GLU A 71 -1.75 -8.16 -4.29
N VAL A 72 -2.99 -7.95 -3.83
CA VAL A 72 -3.96 -7.08 -4.53
C VAL A 72 -3.55 -5.61 -4.41
N ALA A 73 -3.15 -5.14 -3.21
CA ALA A 73 -2.72 -3.76 -3.03
C ALA A 73 -1.50 -3.44 -3.91
N HIS A 74 -0.51 -4.33 -3.95
CA HIS A 74 0.66 -4.19 -4.82
C HIS A 74 0.29 -4.25 -6.31
N TYR A 75 -0.60 -5.15 -6.72
CA TYR A 75 -1.04 -5.24 -8.12
C TYR A 75 -1.78 -3.97 -8.56
N VAL A 76 -2.71 -3.48 -7.73
CA VAL A 76 -3.45 -2.25 -7.99
C VAL A 76 -2.51 -1.06 -8.07
N ALA A 77 -1.49 -0.97 -7.21
CA ALA A 77 -0.48 0.09 -7.27
C ALA A 77 0.22 0.17 -8.64
N GLN A 78 0.44 -0.97 -9.29
CA GLN A 78 1.11 -1.05 -10.60
C GLN A 78 0.18 -0.86 -11.79
N MET A 79 -1.09 -1.27 -11.66
CA MET A 79 -2.02 -1.32 -12.78
C MET A 79 -2.98 -0.14 -12.82
N LEU A 80 -3.47 0.34 -11.68
CA LEU A 80 -4.42 1.45 -11.61
C LEU A 80 -3.96 2.70 -12.39
N PRO A 81 -2.67 3.13 -12.36
CA PRO A 81 -2.22 4.27 -13.15
C PRO A 81 -2.42 4.06 -14.66
N LYS A 82 -2.28 2.83 -15.15
CA LYS A 82 -2.43 2.47 -16.55
C LYS A 82 -3.90 2.36 -16.94
N GLU A 83 -4.69 1.68 -16.11
CA GLU A 83 -6.12 1.48 -16.36
C GLU A 83 -6.89 2.80 -16.41
N ILE A 84 -6.58 3.75 -15.52
CA ILE A 84 -7.20 5.09 -15.54
C ILE A 84 -7.02 5.78 -16.90
N LEU A 85 -5.86 5.65 -17.53
CA LEU A 85 -5.58 6.27 -18.84
C LEU A 85 -6.26 5.54 -20.00
N LEU A 86 -6.68 4.29 -19.80
CA LEU A 86 -7.43 3.51 -20.79
C LEU A 86 -8.95 3.76 -20.69
N GLU A 87 -9.43 4.33 -19.58
CA GLU A 87 -10.85 4.57 -19.36
C GLU A 87 -11.42 5.61 -20.36
N PRO A 88 -12.41 5.25 -21.19
CA PRO A 88 -12.99 6.17 -22.20
C PRO A 88 -13.60 7.44 -21.61
N TYR A 89 -13.94 7.41 -20.33
CA TYR A 89 -14.53 8.54 -19.60
C TYR A 89 -13.49 9.42 -18.91
N PHE A 90 -12.25 8.96 -18.79
CA PHE A 90 -11.16 9.78 -18.27
C PHE A 90 -10.70 10.72 -19.39
N LYS A 91 -11.10 11.99 -19.27
CA LYS A 91 -10.78 13.04 -20.23
C LYS A 91 -9.87 14.05 -19.55
N LEU A 92 -8.73 14.32 -20.19
CA LEU A 92 -7.80 15.38 -19.81
C LEU A 92 -8.29 16.73 -20.36
#